data_AF-A0A0W1ALD4-F1
#
_entry.id   AF-A0A0W1ALD4-F1
#
_cell.length_a   1.000
_cell.length_b   1.000
_cell.length_c   1.000
_cell.angle_alpha   90.00
_cell.angle_beta   90.00
_cell.angle_gamma   90.00
#
_symmetry.space_group_name_H-M   'P 1'
#
loop_
_entity.id
_entity.type
_entity.pdbx_description
1 polymer ?
#
loop_
_entity_poly.entity_id
_entity_poly.type
_entity_poly.pdbx_seq_one_letter_code
_entity_poly.pdbx_strand_id
1 'polypeptide(L)' 'MAKHCIGILVLLSFITTQAAVASQLEDQELCVQQTMQACMNQCEKSNDIACSDACQQNADNQCIEAGE' A
#
# COMPACT_ATOMS: atom_id res chain seq x y z
N MET A 1 -40.37 -11.60 0.60
CA MET A 1 -39.42 -11.16 1.65
C MET A 1 -38.01 -11.70 1.40
N ALA A 2 -37.80 -13.02 1.26
CA ALA A 2 -36.47 -13.61 1.01
C ALA A 2 -35.69 -13.06 -0.22
N LYS A 3 -36.38 -12.78 -1.33
CA LYS A 3 -35.74 -12.28 -2.58
C LYS A 3 -35.11 -10.89 -2.45
N HIS A 4 -35.64 -10.05 -1.55
CA HIS A 4 -35.07 -8.73 -1.28
C HIS A 4 -33.91 -8.82 -0.29
N CYS A 5 -33.97 -9.76 0.67
CA CYS A 5 -32.87 -10.04 1.59
C CYS A 5 -31.62 -10.55 0.86
N ILE A 6 -31.79 -11.39 -0.17
CA ILE A 6 -30.68 -11.89 -0.99
C ILE A 6 -30.03 -10.74 -1.78
N GLY A 7 -30.83 -9.85 -2.37
CA GLY A 7 -30.31 -8.67 -3.08
C GLY A 7 -29.51 -7.71 -2.19
N ILE A 8 -29.98 -7.50 -0.96
CA ILE A 8 -29.30 -6.67 0.04
C ILE A 8 -27.96 -7.31 0.47
N LEU A 9 -27.93 -8.63 0.68
CA LEU A 9 -26.71 -9.36 1.05
C LEU A 9 -25.61 -9.24 -0.01
N VAL A 10 -25.98 -9.35 -1.29
CA VAL A 10 -25.03 -9.21 -2.41
C VAL A 10 -24.47 -7.79 -2.48
N LEU A 11 -25.30 -6.76 -2.32
CA LEU A 11 -24.84 -5.37 -2.31
C LEU A 11 -23.88 -5.07 -1.15
N LEU A 12 -24.16 -5.60 0.04
CA LEU A 12 -23.28 -5.43 1.21
C LEU A 12 -21.90 -6.07 1.01
N SER A 13 -21.83 -7.25 0.38
CA SER A 13 -20.55 -7.91 0.09
C SER A 13 -19.65 -7.12 -0.88
N PHE A 14 -20.23 -6.37 -1.83
CA PHE A 14 -19.46 -5.55 -2.77
C PHE A 14 -18.88 -4.29 -2.13
N ILE A 15 -19.54 -3.74 -1.10
CA ILE A 15 -19.05 -2.55 -0.39
C ILE A 15 -17.84 -2.91 0.47
N THR A 16 -17.90 -4.05 1.17
CA THR A 16 -16.79 -4.52 2.01
C THR A 16 -15.52 -4.82 1.22
N THR A 17 -15.65 -5.37 0.01
CA THR A 17 -14.48 -5.63 -0.83
C THR A 17 -13.83 -4.34 -1.32
N GLN A 18 -14.61 -3.34 -1.75
CA GLN A 18 -14.06 -2.07 -2.23
C GLN A 18 -13.31 -1.30 -1.14
N ALA A 19 -13.85 -1.29 0.08
CA ALA A 19 -13.18 -0.69 1.23
C ALA A 19 -11.84 -1.40 1.50
N ALA A 20 -11.80 -2.73 1.48
CA ALA A 20 -10.57 -3.49 1.70
C ALA A 20 -9.49 -3.22 0.64
N VAL A 21 -9.86 -3.06 -0.64
CA VAL A 21 -8.87 -2.72 -1.69
C VAL A 21 -8.34 -1.29 -1.55
N ALA A 22 -9.20 -0.35 -1.17
CA ALA A 22 -8.80 1.03 -0.93
C ALA A 22 -7.83 1.12 0.26
N SER A 23 -8.12 0.41 1.36
CA SER A 23 -7.23 0.33 2.52
C SER A 23 -5.87 -0.25 2.16
N GLN A 24 -5.82 -1.32 1.35
CA GLN A 24 -4.55 -1.87 0.86
C GLN A 24 -3.74 -0.85 0.06
N LEU A 25 -4.37 -0.11 -0.84
CA LEU A 25 -3.64 0.90 -1.63
C LEU A 25 -3.08 2.03 -0.76
N GLU A 26 -3.83 2.46 0.26
CA GLU A 26 -3.35 3.45 1.24
C GLU A 26 -2.20 2.89 2.10
N ASP A 27 -2.31 1.64 2.56
CA ASP A 27 -1.26 0.97 3.35
C ASP A 27 0.03 0.80 2.53
N GLN A 28 -0.09 0.43 1.25
CA GLN A 28 1.03 0.33 0.31
C GLN A 28 1.74 1.67 0.11
N GLU A 29 0.99 2.75 -0.15
CA GLU A 29 1.56 4.08 -0.36
C GLU A 29 2.27 4.57 0.90
N LEU A 30 1.69 4.31 2.07
CA LEU A 30 2.28 4.65 3.36
C LEU A 30 3.56 3.86 3.62
N CYS A 31 3.59 2.56 3.30
CA CYS A 31 4.77 1.71 3.43
C CYS A 31 5.92 2.24 2.55
N VAL A 32 5.64 2.56 1.28
CA VAL A 32 6.64 3.08 0.34
C VAL A 32 7.19 4.41 0.86
N GLN A 33 6.31 5.31 1.30
CA GLN A 33 6.69 6.61 1.83
C GLN A 33 7.60 6.49 3.06
N GLN A 34 7.22 5.67 4.03
CA GLN A 34 8.00 5.48 5.27
C GLN A 34 9.38 4.85 4.99
N THR A 35 9.40 3.83 4.13
CA THR A 35 10.64 3.13 3.75
C THR A 35 11.57 4.07 3.01
N MET A 36 11.04 4.87 2.08
CA MET A 36 11.83 5.85 1.35
C MET A 36 12.38 6.93 2.27
N GLN A 37 11.59 7.45 3.21
CA GLN A 37 12.06 8.45 4.17
C GLN A 37 13.18 7.91 5.08
N ALA A 38 13.04 6.68 5.57
CA ALA A 38 14.08 6.03 6.37
C ALA A 38 15.37 5.81 5.56
N CYS A 39 15.24 5.42 4.30
CA CYS A 39 16.35 5.20 3.39
C CYS A 39 17.06 6.51 3.02
N MET A 40 16.31 7.56 2.68
CA MET A 40 16.86 8.88 2.34
C MET A 40 17.62 9.52 3.51
N ASN A 41 17.14 9.34 4.75
CA ASN A 41 17.87 9.77 5.95
C ASN A 41 19.23 9.08 6.12
N GLN A 42 19.39 7.87 5.57
CA GLN A 42 20.70 7.21 5.50
C GLN A 42 21.51 7.72 4.31
N CYS A 43 20.88 7.95 3.16
CA CYS A 43 21.53 8.49 1.96
C CYS A 43 22.18 9.86 2.16
N GLU A 44 21.51 10.78 2.88
CA GLU A 44 22.06 12.10 3.19
C GLU A 44 23.39 12.03 3.95
N LYS A 45 23.60 10.95 4.71
CA LYS A 45 24.88 10.71 5.41
C LYS A 45 25.97 10.17 4.49
N SER A 46 25.58 9.61 3.34
CA SER A 46 26.45 8.90 2.40
C SER A 46 26.91 9.77 1.22
N ASN A 47 26.27 10.93 0.98
CA ASN A 47 26.50 11.83 -0.16
C ASN A 47 26.42 11.11 -1.54
N ASP A 48 25.56 10.10 -1.62
CA ASP A 48 25.41 9.23 -2.78
C ASP A 48 24.18 9.66 -3.61
N ILE A 49 24.44 10.04 -4.87
CA ILE A 49 23.45 10.59 -5.80
C ILE A 49 22.52 9.49 -6.34
N ALA A 50 22.99 8.22 -6.39
CA ALA A 50 22.19 7.09 -6.87
C ALA A 50 21.30 6.49 -5.77
N CYS A 51 21.43 7.00 -4.54
CA CYS A 51 20.78 6.44 -3.37
C CYS A 51 19.26 6.62 -3.40
N SER A 52 18.76 7.73 -3.97
CA SER A 52 17.33 7.97 -4.21
C SER A 52 16.68 6.85 -5.02
N ASP A 53 17.27 6.50 -6.16
CA ASP A 53 16.70 5.52 -7.08
C ASP A 53 16.76 4.10 -6.46
N ALA A 54 17.85 3.80 -5.76
CA ALA A 54 17.96 2.55 -5.01
C ALA A 54 16.93 2.46 -3.88
N CYS A 55 16.68 3.56 -3.15
CA CYS A 55 15.67 3.62 -2.10
C CYS A 55 14.26 3.39 -2.65
N GLN A 56 13.89 4.02 -3.77
CA GLN A 56 12.58 3.82 -4.40
C GLN A 56 12.39 2.36 -4.76
N GLN A 57 13.35 1.78 -5.47
CA GLN A 57 13.25 0.40 -5.96
C GLN A 57 13.16 -0.62 -4.82
N ASN A 58 13.86 -0.34 -3.71
CA ASN A 58 13.86 -1.21 -2.53
C ASN A 58 12.61 -1.03 -1.66
N ALA A 59 12.02 0.17 -1.64
CA ALA A 59 10.75 0.44 -0.99
C ALA A 59 9.60 -0.26 -1.72
N ASP A 60 9.55 -0.11 -3.05
CA ASP A 60 8.53 -0.76 -3.88
C ASP A 60 8.57 -2.29 -3.72
N ASN A 61 9.76 -2.89 -3.81
CA ASN A 61 9.90 -4.34 -3.67
C ASN A 61 9.50 -4.83 -2.27
N GLN A 62 9.93 -4.15 -1.20
CA GLN A 62 9.60 -4.59 0.16
C GLN A 62 8.11 -4.47 0.48
N CYS A 63 7.46 -3.38 0.08
CA CYS A 63 6.05 -3.18 0.36
C CYS A 63 5.17 -4.15 -0.44
N ILE A 64 5.51 -4.41 -1.72
CA ILE A 64 4.84 -5.42 -2.54
C ILE A 64 5.03 -6.83 -1.95
N GLU A 65 6.25 -7.19 -1.53
CA GLU A 65 6.53 -8.51 -0.95
C GLU A 65 5.87 -8.71 0.43
N ALA A 66 5.71 -7.64 1.20
CA ALA A 66 5.01 -7.66 2.49
C ALA A 66 3.49 -7.84 2.34
N GLY A 67 2.94 -7.62 1.14
CA GLY A 67 1.51 -7.68 0.88
C GLY A 67 0.75 -6.49 1.50
N GLU A 68 1.46 -5.37 1.71
CA GLU A 68 0.88 -4.07 2.03
C GLU A 68 0.48 -3.34 0.73
#